data_AF-A0A6D2IUX3-F1
#
_entry.id   AF-A0A6D2IUX3-F1
#
_cell.length_a   1.000
_cell.length_b   1.000
_cell.length_c   1.000
_cell.angle_alpha   90.00
_cell.angle_beta   90.00
_cell.angle_gamma   90.00
#
_symmetry.space_group_name_H-M   'P 1'
#
loop_
_entity.id
_entity.type
_entity.pdbx_description
1 polymer ?
#
loop_
_entity_poly.entity_id
_entity_poly.type
_entity_poly.pdbx_seq_one_letter_code
_entity_poly.pdbx_strand_id
1 'polypeptide(L)'
;MYLGYDERNDQYKIMRTMLPQDRSPENSVCTLRLGEQSSFSSWRRVESGKDYYFRMTNALCINGVVYYDAQKNLSNSLVVIVSFDVASERLLVMEEPKEHSLIRLINYQGKLGCFCSTKDNGFSLWILDDAKKQIWSKAGVFSSSFCDSYRKLNLRTCGATDVGEIIFVSRLSSGAYELFYYDLKKNNVSKRVKTRDISEDDEHRHRSTIFMHSCDHVENIMSL
;
A
#
# COMPACT_ATOMS: atom_id res chain seq x y z
N MET A 1 4.91 -1.00 12.10
CA MET A 1 6.11 -1.54 11.45
C MET A 1 6.17 -1.02 10.04
N TYR A 2 6.68 0.18 9.76
CA TYR A 2 6.82 0.70 8.40
C TYR A 2 8.17 1.38 8.27
N LEU A 3 8.84 1.19 7.14
CA LEU A 3 10.03 1.94 6.78
C LEU A 3 9.61 3.02 5.78
N GLY A 4 10.25 4.18 5.86
CA GLY A 4 10.14 5.24 4.85
C GLY A 4 11.43 6.02 4.78
N TYR A 5 11.66 6.68 3.66
CA TYR A 5 12.86 7.46 3.42
C TYR A 5 12.59 8.96 3.50
N ASP A 6 13.43 9.67 4.22
CA ASP A 6 13.43 11.12 4.34
C ASP A 6 14.44 11.70 3.36
N GLU A 7 14.00 11.99 2.14
CA GLU A 7 14.84 12.55 1.08
C GLU A 7 15.53 13.86 1.48
N ARG A 8 14.92 14.63 2.38
CA ARG A 8 15.45 15.94 2.81
C ARG A 8 16.69 15.80 3.68
N ASN A 9 16.73 14.76 4.50
CA ASN A 9 17.81 14.54 5.47
C ASN A 9 18.63 13.27 5.18
N ASP A 10 18.39 12.63 4.03
CA ASP A 10 19.04 11.39 3.59
C ASP A 10 19.07 10.31 4.69
N GLN A 11 17.90 9.98 5.22
CA GLN A 11 17.78 9.03 6.32
C GLN A 11 16.55 8.14 6.19
N TYR A 12 16.71 6.88 6.57
CA TYR A 12 15.58 5.98 6.73
C TYR A 12 14.95 6.18 8.11
N LYS A 13 13.62 6.11 8.19
CA LYS A 13 12.88 6.12 9.46
C LYS A 13 11.94 4.94 9.52
N ILE A 14 11.80 4.38 10.71
CA ILE A 14 10.85 3.30 10.99
C ILE A 14 9.75 3.85 11.89
N MET A 15 8.51 3.77 11.42
CA MET A 15 7.34 4.11 12.21
C MET A 15 6.65 2.84 12.73
N ARG A 16 6.25 2.87 14.01
CA ARG A 16 5.42 1.83 14.61
C ARG A 16 4.24 2.46 15.33
N THR A 17 3.15 1.69 15.35
CA THR A 17 1.98 1.96 16.17
C THR A 17 1.98 0.92 17.28
N MET A 18 2.03 1.37 18.52
CA MET A 18 1.94 0.52 19.71
C MET A 18 0.49 0.51 20.19
N LEU A 19 0.02 -0.64 20.67
CA LEU A 19 -1.30 -0.81 21.27
C LEU A 19 -1.13 -1.25 22.74
N PRO A 20 -0.94 -0.32 23.69
CA PRO A 20 -0.84 -0.68 25.10
C PRO A 20 -2.21 -1.13 25.61
N GLN A 21 -2.25 -2.10 26.54
CA GLN A 21 -3.53 -2.65 27.06
C GLN A 21 -4.45 -1.58 27.67
N ASP A 22 -3.88 -0.58 28.37
CA ASP A 22 -4.64 0.44 29.11
C ASP A 22 -4.45 1.87 28.58
N ARG A 23 -3.95 2.05 27.35
CA ARG A 23 -3.70 3.40 26.79
C ARG A 23 -4.11 3.50 25.33
N SER A 24 -4.20 4.75 24.87
CA SER A 24 -4.41 5.03 23.45
C SER A 24 -3.26 4.48 22.59
N PRO A 25 -3.56 4.04 21.36
CA PRO A 25 -2.55 3.71 20.37
C PRO A 25 -1.54 4.84 20.27
N GLU A 26 -0.27 4.49 20.31
CA GLU A 26 0.81 5.48 20.30
C GLU A 26 1.69 5.24 19.08
N ASN A 27 1.83 6.27 18.27
CA ASN A 27 2.75 6.26 17.16
C ASN A 27 4.14 6.68 17.65
N SER A 28 5.17 5.94 17.24
CA SER A 28 6.56 6.28 17.50
C SER A 28 7.40 6.03 16.28
N VAL A 29 8.49 6.79 16.17
CA VAL A 29 9.42 6.72 15.06
C VAL A 29 10.84 6.57 15.60
N CYS A 30 11.68 5.82 14.88
CA CYS A 30 13.12 5.83 15.07
C CYS A 30 13.80 6.08 13.72
N THR A 31 15.01 6.64 13.77
CA THR A 31 15.84 6.83 12.58
C THR A 31 16.81 5.66 12.48
N LEU A 32 16.91 5.08 11.29
CA LEU A 32 17.98 4.16 10.90
C LEU A 32 19.11 4.99 10.29
N ARG A 33 20.27 4.95 10.93
CA ARG A 33 21.50 5.58 10.43
C ARG A 33 22.34 4.51 9.74
N LEU A 34 22.62 4.72 8.46
CA LEU A 34 23.46 3.85 7.65
C LEU A 34 24.91 4.39 7.62
N GLY A 35 25.89 3.51 7.68
CA GLY A 35 27.33 3.83 7.74
C GLY A 35 28.16 2.60 8.08
N GLU A 36 29.43 2.76 8.48
CA GLU A 36 30.31 1.64 8.87
C GLU A 36 29.72 0.79 10.01
N GLN A 37 28.93 1.43 10.90
CA GLN A 37 28.16 0.74 11.91
C GLN A 37 26.72 1.25 11.92
N SER A 38 25.84 0.51 11.23
CA SER A 38 24.40 0.81 11.21
C SER A 38 23.82 0.82 12.62
N SER A 39 23.05 1.86 12.94
CA SER A 39 22.47 2.03 14.28
C SER A 39 21.05 2.60 14.22
N PHE A 40 20.29 2.33 15.28
CA PHE A 40 18.96 2.88 15.47
C PHE A 40 19.00 3.98 16.53
N SER A 41 18.34 5.10 16.25
CA SER A 41 18.06 6.09 17.31
C SER A 41 17.07 5.52 18.33
N SER A 42 17.01 6.14 19.51
CA SER A 42 15.89 5.92 20.43
C SER A 42 14.55 6.21 19.74
N TRP A 43 13.52 5.48 20.16
CA TRP A 43 12.15 5.72 19.72
C TRP A 43 11.65 7.03 20.31
N ARG A 44 11.15 7.91 19.43
CA ARG A 44 10.49 9.17 19.81
C ARG A 44 9.01 9.12 19.47
N ARG A 45 8.19 9.78 20.28
CA ARG A 45 6.74 9.83 20.08
C ARG A 45 6.42 10.69 18.87
N VAL A 46 5.52 10.22 18.02
CA VAL A 46 4.91 11.01 16.95
C VAL A 46 3.60 11.55 17.50
N GLU A 47 3.43 12.87 17.43
CA GLU A 47 2.18 13.49 17.86
C GLU A 47 1.03 12.98 16.99
N SER A 48 0.02 12.41 17.64
CA SER A 48 -1.20 11.94 16.99
C SER A 48 -2.40 12.62 17.63
N GLY A 49 -3.48 12.75 16.86
CA GLY A 49 -4.76 13.19 17.41
C GLY A 49 -5.27 12.26 18.51
N LYS A 50 -6.34 12.69 19.20
CA LYS A 50 -7.00 11.92 20.27
C LYS A 50 -7.79 10.71 19.76
N ASP A 51 -7.96 10.59 18.45
CA ASP A 51 -8.73 9.54 17.81
C ASP A 51 -7.93 8.23 17.70
N TYR A 52 -8.62 7.11 17.89
CA TYR A 52 -8.02 5.77 17.86
C TYR A 52 -8.15 5.20 16.44
N TYR A 53 -7.01 4.87 15.83
CA TYR A 53 -6.96 4.33 14.48
C TYR A 53 -6.32 2.96 14.49
N PHE A 54 -7.11 1.94 14.17
CA PHE A 54 -6.64 0.57 14.00
C PHE A 54 -6.31 0.34 12.53
N ARG A 55 -5.01 0.15 12.26
CA ARG A 55 -4.54 -0.18 10.91
C ARG A 55 -5.21 -1.45 10.40
N MET A 56 -5.71 -1.41 9.17
CA MET A 56 -6.39 -2.53 8.54
C MET A 56 -5.49 -3.25 7.52
N THR A 57 -4.68 -2.52 6.76
CA THR A 57 -3.81 -3.12 5.73
C THR A 57 -2.33 -2.76 5.88
N ASN A 58 -1.50 -3.32 4.99
CA ASN A 58 -0.09 -2.95 4.86
C ASN A 58 0.02 -1.47 4.47
N ALA A 59 1.07 -0.79 4.93
CA ALA A 59 1.33 0.55 4.40
C ALA A 59 2.02 0.48 3.05
N LEU A 60 1.85 1.59 2.35
CA LEU A 60 2.47 1.92 1.10
C LEU A 60 3.33 3.18 1.32
N CYS A 61 4.61 3.14 0.95
CA CYS A 61 5.44 4.35 0.95
C CYS A 61 5.54 4.92 -0.48
N ILE A 62 5.23 6.20 -0.64
CA ILE A 62 5.32 6.93 -1.91
C ILE A 62 5.98 8.27 -1.64
N ASN A 63 7.11 8.55 -2.28
CA ASN A 63 7.81 9.84 -2.24
C ASN A 63 7.99 10.38 -0.81
N GLY A 64 8.51 9.56 0.11
CA GLY A 64 8.73 9.93 1.51
C GLY A 64 7.46 10.12 2.35
N VAL A 65 6.31 9.63 1.88
CA VAL A 65 5.05 9.60 2.65
C VAL A 65 4.55 8.16 2.78
N VAL A 66 4.29 7.73 4.00
CA VAL A 66 3.74 6.40 4.31
C VAL A 66 2.23 6.50 4.44
N TYR A 67 1.49 5.73 3.65
CA TYR A 67 0.02 5.69 3.65
C TYR A 67 -0.49 4.34 4.13
N TYR A 68 -1.55 4.35 4.94
CA TYR A 68 -2.26 3.13 5.33
C TYR A 68 -3.72 3.44 5.63
N ASP A 69 -4.59 2.47 5.44
CA ASP A 69 -5.97 2.57 5.88
C ASP A 69 -6.13 2.15 7.35
N ALA A 70 -7.06 2.79 8.02
CA ALA A 70 -7.34 2.51 9.42
C ALA A 70 -8.82 2.69 9.74
N GLN A 71 -9.31 1.91 10.71
CA GLN A 71 -10.64 2.03 11.25
C GLN A 71 -10.65 2.95 12.47
N LYS A 72 -11.57 3.92 12.50
CA LYS A 72 -11.72 4.87 13.62
C LYS A 72 -12.57 4.24 14.73
N ASN A 73 -11.94 3.73 15.80
CA ASN A 73 -12.57 2.95 16.89
C ASN A 73 -13.17 1.60 16.46
N LEU A 74 -13.24 0.63 17.39
CA LEU A 74 -13.79 -0.72 17.13
C LEU A 74 -15.30 -0.73 16.86
N SER A 75 -16.03 0.30 17.29
CA SER A 75 -17.50 0.38 17.17
C SER A 75 -17.98 1.12 15.91
N ASN A 76 -17.08 1.74 15.14
CA ASN A 76 -17.44 2.52 13.97
C ASN A 76 -17.00 1.81 12.69
N SER A 77 -17.84 1.84 11.66
CA SER A 77 -17.50 1.30 10.34
C SER A 77 -16.69 2.28 9.47
N LEU A 78 -16.38 3.48 9.97
CA LEU A 78 -15.62 4.48 9.22
C LEU A 78 -14.16 4.06 9.03
N VAL A 79 -13.82 3.78 7.78
CA VAL A 79 -12.45 3.62 7.30
C VAL A 79 -11.91 4.99 6.89
N VAL A 80 -10.70 5.30 7.34
CA VAL A 80 -9.96 6.50 6.98
C VAL A 80 -8.61 6.12 6.38
N ILE A 81 -8.00 7.05 5.67
CA ILE A 81 -6.62 6.91 5.19
C ILE A 81 -5.73 7.79 6.05
N VAL A 82 -4.71 7.20 6.64
CA VAL A 82 -3.69 7.91 7.41
C VAL A 82 -2.44 8.01 6.55
N SER A 83 -1.89 9.22 6.49
CA SER A 83 -0.58 9.49 5.91
C SER A 83 0.39 9.94 6.98
N PHE A 84 1.64 9.50 6.87
CA PHE A 84 2.76 9.90 7.71
C PHE A 84 3.85 10.48 6.81
N ASP A 85 4.06 11.78 6.91
CA ASP A 85 5.15 12.47 6.24
C ASP A 85 6.46 12.15 6.98
N VAL A 86 7.37 11.44 6.32
CA VAL A 86 8.57 10.90 6.96
C VAL A 86 9.52 12.02 7.37
N ALA A 87 9.64 13.09 6.57
CA ALA A 87 10.54 14.19 6.82
C ALA A 87 10.12 15.02 8.03
N SER A 88 8.87 15.46 8.07
CA SER A 88 8.29 16.28 9.14
C SER A 88 7.79 15.46 10.33
N GLU A 89 7.70 14.14 10.19
CA GLU A 89 7.18 13.20 11.19
C GLU A 89 5.76 13.55 11.63
N ARG A 90 4.93 13.97 10.67
CA ARG A 90 3.54 14.40 10.91
C ARG A 90 2.53 13.46 10.32
N LEU A 91 1.44 13.27 11.05
CA LEU A 91 0.29 12.50 10.61
C LEU A 91 -0.78 13.41 10.04
N LEU A 92 -1.38 12.97 8.93
CA LEU A 92 -2.61 13.55 8.39
C LEU A 92 -3.62 12.43 8.17
N VAL A 93 -4.83 12.64 8.67
CA VAL A 93 -5.98 11.74 8.48
C VAL A 93 -6.87 12.31 7.39
N MET A 94 -7.24 11.47 6.44
CA MET A 94 -8.06 11.81 5.29
C MET A 94 -9.27 10.89 5.20
N GLU A 95 -10.38 11.43 4.70
CA GLU A 95 -11.51 10.60 4.32
C GLU A 95 -11.19 9.82 3.04
N GLU A 96 -11.69 8.59 2.96
CA GLU A 96 -11.63 7.79 1.74
C GLU A 96 -12.53 8.38 0.64
N PRO A 97 -12.25 8.11 -0.65
CA PRO A 97 -13.17 8.47 -1.72
C PRO A 97 -14.56 7.85 -1.49
N LYS A 98 -15.61 8.55 -1.95
CA LYS A 98 -17.02 8.13 -1.78
C LYS A 98 -17.36 6.91 -2.64
N GLU A 99 -16.96 5.73 -2.20
CA GLU A 99 -17.26 4.43 -2.81
C GLU A 99 -17.91 3.47 -1.80
N HIS A 100 -18.19 2.22 -2.22
CA HIS A 100 -18.82 1.24 -1.31
C HIS A 100 -17.84 0.73 -0.26
N SER A 101 -16.62 0.38 -0.67
CA SER A 101 -15.53 0.05 0.25
C SER A 101 -14.16 0.24 -0.39
N LEU A 102 -13.18 0.69 0.39
CA LEU A 102 -11.77 0.58 0.04
C LEU A 102 -11.31 -0.88 0.12
N ILE A 103 -10.65 -1.36 -0.94
CA ILE A 103 -10.09 -2.71 -1.01
C ILE A 103 -8.58 -2.67 -0.75
N ARG A 104 -7.87 -1.77 -1.43
CA ARG A 104 -6.41 -1.66 -1.31
C ARG A 104 -5.91 -0.29 -1.74
N LEU A 105 -4.89 0.20 -1.05
CA LEU A 105 -4.08 1.33 -1.47
C LEU A 105 -3.00 0.86 -2.47
N ILE A 106 -2.77 1.64 -3.53
CA ILE A 106 -1.77 1.33 -4.56
C ILE A 106 -0.94 2.57 -4.90
N ASN A 107 0.32 2.38 -5.28
CA ASN A 107 1.10 3.42 -5.92
C ASN A 107 0.73 3.45 -7.40
N TYR A 108 0.11 4.54 -7.84
CA TYR A 108 -0.27 4.75 -9.22
C TYR A 108 0.49 5.96 -9.77
N GLN A 109 1.57 5.68 -10.49
CA GLN A 109 2.43 6.70 -11.11
C GLN A 109 2.94 7.76 -10.12
N GLY A 110 3.39 7.32 -8.94
CA GLY A 110 3.90 8.20 -7.88
C GLY A 110 2.82 8.94 -7.09
N LYS A 111 1.55 8.60 -7.29
CA LYS A 111 0.42 9.12 -6.51
C LYS A 111 -0.28 8.00 -5.74
N LEU A 112 -0.91 8.38 -4.63
CA LEU A 112 -1.76 7.45 -3.88
C LEU A 112 -3.03 7.13 -4.67
N GLY A 113 -3.22 5.85 -4.99
CA GLY A 113 -4.43 5.29 -5.57
C GLY A 113 -5.23 4.49 -4.56
N CYS A 114 -6.56 4.60 -4.61
CA CYS A 114 -7.50 3.77 -3.87
C CYS A 114 -8.24 2.86 -4.85
N PHE A 115 -7.99 1.56 -4.75
CA PHE A 115 -8.77 0.54 -5.44
C PHE A 115 -9.99 0.21 -4.58
N CYS A 116 -11.17 0.49 -5.11
CA CYS A 116 -12.44 0.45 -4.37
C CYS A 116 -13.45 -0.48 -5.02
N SER A 117 -14.32 -1.07 -4.21
CA SER A 117 -15.55 -1.68 -4.70
C SER A 117 -16.62 -0.61 -4.92
N THR A 118 -17.42 -0.78 -5.96
CA THR A 118 -18.56 0.09 -6.25
C THR A 118 -19.87 -0.58 -5.80
N LYS A 119 -20.93 0.21 -5.61
CA LYS A 119 -22.24 -0.29 -5.14
C LYS A 119 -22.89 -1.30 -6.10
N ASP A 120 -22.60 -1.19 -7.38
CA ASP A 120 -23.05 -2.08 -8.46
C ASP A 120 -22.15 -3.32 -8.63
N ASN A 121 -21.38 -3.68 -7.59
CA ASN A 121 -20.49 -4.85 -7.59
C ASN A 121 -19.42 -4.77 -8.71
N GLY A 122 -19.01 -3.56 -9.08
CA GLY A 122 -17.84 -3.29 -9.91
C GLY A 122 -16.64 -2.88 -9.07
N PHE A 123 -15.62 -2.39 -9.76
CA PHE A 123 -14.43 -1.80 -9.14
C PHE A 123 -14.12 -0.44 -9.77
N SER A 124 -13.51 0.45 -8.99
CA SER A 124 -13.02 1.75 -9.44
C SER A 124 -11.64 2.04 -8.88
N LEU A 125 -10.92 2.93 -9.58
CA LEU A 125 -9.66 3.50 -9.08
C LEU A 125 -9.84 5.00 -8.87
N TRP A 126 -9.48 5.47 -7.69
CA TRP A 126 -9.42 6.89 -7.35
C TRP A 126 -7.99 7.30 -7.05
N ILE A 127 -7.61 8.51 -7.44
CA ILE A 127 -6.28 9.06 -7.26
C ILE A 127 -6.37 10.30 -6.37
N LEU A 128 -5.46 10.39 -5.40
CA LEU A 128 -5.32 11.58 -4.56
C LEU A 128 -4.57 12.65 -5.35
N ASP A 129 -5.24 13.74 -5.68
CA ASP A 129 -4.64 14.87 -6.40
C ASP A 129 -4.04 15.92 -5.47
N ASP A 130 -4.67 16.14 -4.31
CA ASP A 130 -4.16 17.05 -3.28
C ASP A 130 -4.44 16.46 -1.90
N ALA A 131 -3.39 16.03 -1.20
CA ALA A 131 -3.51 15.46 0.13
C ALA A 131 -4.00 16.47 1.18
N LYS A 132 -3.57 17.73 1.09
CA LYS A 132 -3.93 18.77 2.08
C LYS A 132 -5.39 19.18 1.95
N LYS A 133 -5.88 19.28 0.71
CA LYS A 133 -7.27 19.61 0.40
C LYS A 133 -8.18 18.38 0.33
N GLN A 134 -7.62 17.18 0.43
CA GLN A 134 -8.31 15.89 0.29
C GLN A 134 -9.12 15.79 -1.02
N ILE A 135 -8.50 16.21 -2.12
CA ILE A 135 -9.12 16.18 -3.44
C ILE A 135 -8.81 14.83 -4.10
N TRP A 136 -9.88 14.12 -4.47
CA TRP A 136 -9.82 12.84 -5.13
C TRP A 136 -10.42 12.92 -6.53
N SER A 137 -9.76 12.30 -7.51
CA SER A 137 -10.27 12.13 -8.86
C SER A 137 -10.48 10.66 -9.18
N LYS A 138 -11.63 10.33 -9.77
CA LYS A 138 -11.89 8.97 -10.29
C LYS A 138 -11.08 8.79 -11.57
N ALA A 139 -10.07 7.92 -11.54
CA ALA A 139 -9.26 7.59 -12.71
C ALA A 139 -10.00 6.69 -13.70
N GLY A 140 -10.88 5.80 -13.21
CA GLY A 140 -11.67 4.93 -14.07
C GLY A 140 -12.43 3.87 -13.30
N VAL A 141 -13.24 3.13 -14.06
CA VAL A 141 -13.96 1.93 -13.61
C VAL A 141 -13.49 0.74 -14.41
N PHE A 142 -13.47 -0.42 -13.80
CA PHE A 142 -13.02 -1.64 -14.45
C PHE A 142 -14.17 -2.29 -15.22
N SER A 143 -13.85 -2.92 -16.36
CA SER A 143 -14.84 -3.65 -17.16
C SER A 143 -15.52 -4.74 -16.34
N SER A 144 -16.82 -5.00 -16.60
CA SER A 144 -17.57 -6.06 -15.93
C SER A 144 -16.90 -7.42 -16.06
N SER A 145 -16.39 -7.74 -17.26
CA SER A 145 -15.63 -8.96 -17.53
C SER A 145 -14.38 -9.11 -16.67
N PHE A 146 -13.71 -7.99 -16.36
CA PHE A 146 -12.56 -8.00 -15.47
C PHE A 146 -13.00 -8.13 -14.02
N CYS A 147 -14.07 -7.47 -13.59
CA CYS A 147 -14.64 -7.63 -12.25
C CYS A 147 -15.00 -9.10 -11.95
N ASP A 148 -15.57 -9.79 -12.93
CA ASP A 148 -15.87 -11.23 -12.83
C ASP A 148 -14.58 -12.06 -12.74
N SER A 149 -13.60 -11.75 -13.59
CA SER A 149 -12.29 -12.41 -13.57
C SER A 149 -11.55 -12.20 -12.25
N TYR A 150 -11.60 -10.99 -11.68
CA TYR A 150 -11.02 -10.63 -10.39
C TYR A 150 -11.53 -11.55 -9.28
N ARG A 151 -12.84 -11.75 -9.23
CA ARG A 151 -13.47 -12.65 -8.24
C ARG A 151 -13.16 -14.11 -8.50
N LYS A 152 -13.35 -14.57 -9.75
CA LYS A 152 -13.16 -15.97 -10.13
C LYS A 152 -11.73 -16.46 -9.92
N LEU A 153 -10.75 -15.60 -10.19
CA LEU A 153 -9.32 -15.92 -10.07
C LEU A 153 -8.73 -15.47 -8.72
N ASN A 154 -9.56 -14.95 -7.81
CA ASN A 154 -9.14 -14.42 -6.51
C ASN A 154 -7.93 -13.47 -6.62
N LEU A 155 -8.03 -12.52 -7.55
CA LEU A 155 -6.94 -11.60 -7.85
C LEU A 155 -6.67 -10.69 -6.66
N ARG A 156 -5.39 -10.34 -6.48
CA ARG A 156 -4.94 -9.30 -5.55
C ARG A 156 -4.18 -8.23 -6.33
N THR A 157 -4.43 -6.96 -6.02
CA THR A 157 -3.68 -5.85 -6.64
C THR A 157 -2.30 -5.75 -6.00
N CYS A 158 -1.24 -5.57 -6.80
CA CYS A 158 0.16 -5.45 -6.32
C CYS A 158 0.74 -4.04 -6.46
N GLY A 159 0.14 -3.20 -7.29
CA GLY A 159 0.68 -1.87 -7.62
C GLY A 159 0.35 -1.51 -9.06
N ALA A 160 1.06 -0.53 -9.61
CA ALA A 160 0.96 -0.15 -11.02
C ALA A 160 2.35 0.03 -11.63
N THR A 161 2.43 -0.08 -12.96
CA THR A 161 3.63 0.25 -13.73
C THR A 161 3.76 1.76 -13.92
N ASP A 162 4.95 2.22 -14.34
CA ASP A 162 5.21 3.64 -14.64
C ASP A 162 4.29 4.19 -15.75
N VAL A 163 3.87 3.32 -16.68
CA VAL A 163 2.94 3.68 -17.75
C VAL A 163 1.47 3.67 -17.32
N GLY A 164 1.17 3.31 -16.07
CA GLY A 164 -0.17 3.33 -15.48
C GLY A 164 -0.98 2.05 -15.67
N GLU A 165 -0.34 0.92 -16.00
CA GLU A 165 -1.02 -0.37 -16.00
C GLU A 165 -1.07 -0.94 -14.59
N ILE A 166 -2.23 -1.38 -14.15
CA ILE A 166 -2.43 -1.92 -12.80
C ILE A 166 -2.09 -3.41 -12.81
N ILE A 167 -1.25 -3.83 -11.87
CA ILE A 167 -0.78 -5.20 -11.77
C ILE A 167 -1.63 -5.95 -10.76
N PHE A 168 -2.23 -7.04 -11.22
CA PHE A 168 -2.95 -8.00 -10.39
C PHE A 168 -2.24 -9.34 -10.41
N VAL A 169 -2.33 -10.08 -9.30
CA VAL A 169 -1.74 -11.41 -9.16
C VAL A 169 -2.80 -12.44 -8.78
N SER A 170 -2.73 -13.60 -9.42
CA SER A 170 -3.43 -14.83 -8.99
C SER A 170 -2.39 -15.85 -8.55
N ARG A 171 -2.69 -16.59 -7.47
CA ARG A 171 -1.93 -17.79 -7.09
C ARG A 171 -2.58 -18.99 -7.76
N LEU A 172 -1.80 -19.72 -8.55
CA LEU A 172 -2.25 -20.93 -9.24
C LEU A 172 -2.20 -22.13 -8.29
N SER A 173 -2.99 -23.16 -8.61
CA SER A 173 -2.99 -24.43 -7.86
C SER A 173 -1.63 -25.14 -7.90
N SER A 174 -0.81 -24.90 -8.92
CA SER A 174 0.56 -25.43 -9.01
C SER A 174 1.55 -24.75 -8.06
N GLY A 175 1.13 -23.71 -7.32
CA GLY A 175 2.02 -22.89 -6.51
C GLY A 175 2.65 -21.71 -7.25
N ALA A 176 2.63 -21.73 -8.58
CA ALA A 176 3.07 -20.61 -9.42
C ALA A 176 2.13 -19.38 -9.31
N TYR A 177 2.62 -18.22 -9.74
CA TYR A 177 1.85 -16.99 -9.80
C TYR A 177 1.61 -16.57 -11.25
N GLU A 178 0.41 -16.04 -11.53
CA GLU A 178 0.09 -15.37 -12.79
C GLU A 178 -0.20 -13.89 -12.54
N LEU A 179 0.52 -13.04 -13.25
CA LEU A 179 0.39 -11.59 -13.25
C LEU A 179 -0.49 -11.14 -14.41
N PHE A 180 -1.37 -10.17 -14.15
CA PHE A 180 -2.28 -9.55 -15.10
C PHE A 180 -2.01 -8.05 -15.09
N TYR A 181 -1.66 -7.51 -16.25
CA TYR A 181 -1.46 -6.08 -16.44
C TYR A 181 -2.74 -5.52 -17.05
N TYR A 182 -3.38 -4.59 -16.34
CA TYR A 182 -4.63 -4.00 -16.74
C TYR A 182 -4.41 -2.57 -17.20
N ASP A 183 -4.73 -2.28 -18.46
CA ASP A 183 -4.71 -0.93 -19.01
C ASP A 183 -6.08 -0.30 -18.72
N LEU A 184 -6.11 0.63 -17.75
CA LEU A 184 -7.34 1.30 -17.35
C LEU A 184 -7.93 2.19 -18.46
N LYS A 185 -7.08 2.71 -19.37
CA LYS A 185 -7.52 3.56 -20.49
C LYS A 185 -8.21 2.73 -21.57
N LYS A 186 -7.67 1.54 -21.86
CA LYS A 186 -8.27 0.58 -22.79
C LYS A 186 -9.33 -0.31 -22.14
N ASN A 187 -9.45 -0.24 -20.82
CA ASN A 187 -10.38 -1.01 -19.99
C ASN A 187 -10.27 -2.53 -20.23
N ASN A 188 -9.05 -3.04 -20.36
CA ASN A 188 -8.79 -4.45 -20.64
C ASN A 188 -7.44 -4.93 -20.07
N VAL A 189 -7.26 -6.25 -20.05
CA VAL A 189 -5.96 -6.86 -19.72
C VAL A 189 -5.06 -6.77 -20.94
N SER A 190 -3.98 -5.99 -20.85
CA SER A 190 -3.02 -5.79 -21.93
C SER A 190 -2.02 -6.95 -22.03
N LYS A 191 -1.66 -7.55 -20.90
CA LYS A 191 -0.64 -8.59 -20.82
C LYS A 191 -0.90 -9.55 -19.66
N ARG A 192 -0.55 -10.83 -19.85
CA ARG A 192 -0.52 -11.86 -18.81
C ARG A 192 0.84 -12.53 -18.76
N VAL A 193 1.37 -12.77 -17.57
CA VAL A 193 2.68 -13.39 -17.37
C VAL A 193 2.59 -14.45 -16.28
N LYS A 194 2.97 -15.69 -16.59
CA LYS A 194 3.13 -16.74 -15.59
C LYS A 194 4.57 -16.75 -15.11
N THR A 195 4.76 -16.66 -13.80
CA THR A 195 6.05 -16.95 -13.17
C THR A 195 6.31 -18.45 -13.34
N ARG A 196 7.52 -18.83 -13.79
CA ARG A 196 7.89 -20.24 -13.90
C ARG A 196 8.10 -20.81 -12.50
N ASP A 197 7.78 -22.10 -12.34
CA ASP A 197 8.04 -22.86 -11.12
C ASP A 197 9.49 -22.60 -10.69
N ILE A 198 9.68 -22.07 -9.47
CA ILE A 198 10.98 -22.16 -8.81
C ILE A 198 11.13 -23.65 -8.55
N SER A 199 11.92 -24.33 -9.39
CA SER A 199 12.17 -25.77 -9.28
C SER A 199 12.59 -26.10 -7.85
N GLU A 200 11.99 -27.17 -7.33
CA GLU A 200 12.24 -27.78 -6.04
C GLU A 200 13.73 -28.15 -5.88
N ASP A 201 14.58 -27.20 -5.49
CA ASP A 201 15.92 -27.49 -4.97
C ASP A 201 16.37 -26.51 -3.87
N ASP A 202 15.41 -25.78 -3.28
CA ASP A 202 15.65 -24.93 -2.10
C ASP A 202 14.55 -25.19 -1.05
N GLU A 203 14.48 -26.44 -0.59
CA GLU A 203 13.48 -26.91 0.39
C GLU A 203 13.62 -26.24 1.78
N HIS A 204 14.59 -25.33 1.99
CA HIS A 204 14.90 -24.78 3.31
C HIS A 204 15.24 -23.29 3.31
N ARG A 205 14.44 -22.42 2.67
CA ARG A 205 14.44 -20.98 3.04
C ARG A 205 13.10 -20.29 2.75
N HIS A 206 12.32 -20.15 3.82
CA HIS A 206 11.55 -18.95 4.16
C HIS A 206 10.71 -18.32 3.05
N ARG A 207 9.39 -18.59 3.13
CA ARG A 207 8.34 -17.62 2.81
C ARG A 207 8.49 -16.95 1.43
N SER A 208 7.72 -17.44 0.46
CA SER A 208 7.35 -16.77 -0.81
C SER A 208 6.65 -15.40 -0.65
N THR A 209 6.76 -14.81 0.53
CA THR A 209 6.41 -13.45 0.97
C THR A 209 7.30 -12.38 0.30
N ILE A 210 8.43 -12.73 -0.31
CA ILE A 210 9.45 -11.76 -0.75
C ILE A 210 9.06 -10.95 -2.01
N PHE A 211 8.18 -11.42 -2.90
CA PHE A 211 7.76 -10.61 -4.07
C PHE A 211 6.54 -9.71 -3.83
N MET A 212 5.74 -9.96 -2.78
CA MET A 212 4.57 -9.12 -2.49
C MET A 212 4.90 -7.95 -1.56
N HIS A 213 5.86 -8.13 -0.64
CA HIS A 213 6.36 -6.99 0.16
C HIS A 213 7.28 -6.09 -0.66
N SER A 214 7.97 -6.60 -1.68
CA SER A 214 8.84 -5.75 -2.51
C SER A 214 8.02 -4.75 -3.32
N CYS A 215 6.84 -5.08 -3.86
CA CYS A 215 6.04 -4.06 -4.57
C CYS A 215 5.55 -2.91 -3.67
N ASP A 216 5.40 -3.16 -2.36
CA ASP A 216 5.05 -2.12 -1.39
C ASP A 216 6.30 -1.37 -0.83
N HIS A 217 7.51 -1.83 -1.16
CA HIS A 217 8.79 -1.31 -0.64
C HIS A 217 9.90 -1.02 -1.67
N VAL A 218 9.65 -1.16 -2.97
CA VAL A 218 10.60 -0.69 -4.00
C VAL A 218 10.47 0.83 -4.14
N GLU A 219 10.93 1.55 -3.12
CA GLU A 219 11.75 2.72 -3.44
C GLU A 219 12.97 2.15 -4.16
N ASN A 220 13.04 2.37 -5.48
CA ASN A 220 14.22 2.21 -6.32
C ASN A 220 15.33 1.32 -5.73
N ILE A 221 15.31 0.01 -6.06
CA ILE A 221 16.60 -0.65 -6.26
C ILE A 221 17.13 -0.06 -7.57
N MET A 222 17.88 1.03 -7.38
CA MET A 222 18.42 1.93 -8.36
C MET A 222 19.08 1.19 -9.53
N SER A 223 18.88 1.72 -10.73
CA SER A 223 19.94 1.69 -11.73
C SER A 223 21.18 2.37 -11.14
N LEU A 224 22.16 1.57 -10.76
CA LEU A 224 23.58 1.94 -10.77
C LEU A 224 24.19 1.45 -12.08
#